data_AF-A0A172YPE6-F1
#
_entry.id   AF-A0A172YPE6-F1
#
_cell.length_a   1.000
_cell.length_b   1.000
_cell.length_c   1.000
_cell.angle_alpha   90.00
_cell.angle_beta   90.00
_cell.angle_gamma   90.00
#
_symmetry.space_group_name_H-M   'P 1'
#
loop_
_entity.id
_entity.type
_entity.pdbx_description
1 polymer ?
#
loop_
_entity_poly.entity_id
_entity_poly.type
_entity_poly.pdbx_seq_one_letter_code
_entity_poly.pdbx_strand_id
1 'polypeptide(L)'
;MLLNESQPLSTQDIRQGLVVLKKRQRSLKLWTGVGTSFVLATLAGLYLQHDLIYSFFGLSNEVQQLHIPVSVQDNLLMWGNDPDYFWSLLSWFGWLIVKIFSAFFCAFIVVSALKKFRYFAIRFQSFVLKFVGWLIAFILIWSGLSYWQHDLQDEQKQMTETLVYYDQNIHQSTIAQSLTEQNTAQPIEAYLLAQTALLHRPADLASAKPYVKVLIDAENKDANFERYGFKSEQLWSMQQQVFQDAVTPAAKSVLPKIEKADQLNGVVQTILIVFLLISAVFSLVMFVLSRNIQNRTQRIEQQISVKFFEKR
;
A
#
# COMPACT_ATOMS: atom_id res chain seq x y z
N MET A 1 46.63 37.68 38.16
CA MET A 1 47.28 36.35 38.17
C MET A 1 47.37 35.89 36.72
N LEU A 2 48.55 36.05 36.14
CA LEU A 2 48.87 35.80 34.75
C LEU A 2 49.03 34.29 34.49
N LEU A 3 48.63 33.88 33.28
CA LEU A 3 49.05 32.66 32.56
C LEU A 3 48.71 31.32 33.21
N ASN A 4 47.77 30.58 32.60
CA ASN A 4 48.03 29.17 32.36
C ASN A 4 47.69 28.84 30.91
N GLU A 5 48.71 29.07 30.10
CA GLU A 5 49.14 28.28 28.95
C GLU A 5 48.07 27.49 28.19
N SER A 6 47.86 27.94 26.96
CA SER A 6 47.56 27.08 25.82
C SER A 6 48.49 25.87 25.80
N GLN A 7 48.13 24.81 26.52
CA GLN A 7 48.74 23.50 26.33
C GLN A 7 48.55 23.10 24.87
N PRO A 8 49.63 22.79 24.13
CA PRO A 8 49.48 22.29 22.77
C PRO A 8 48.76 20.95 22.87
N LEU A 9 47.47 20.92 22.51
CA LEU A 9 46.70 19.69 22.33
C LEU A 9 47.59 18.68 21.62
N SER A 10 47.91 17.57 22.29
CA SER A 10 48.81 16.58 21.72
C SER A 10 48.16 16.06 20.44
N THR A 11 48.96 15.75 19.42
CA THR A 11 48.44 15.21 18.15
C THR A 11 47.64 13.92 18.36
N GLN A 12 47.84 13.24 19.49
CA GLN A 12 47.15 12.03 19.93
C GLN A 12 45.72 12.34 20.45
N ASP A 13 45.54 13.44 21.19
CA ASP A 13 44.22 13.90 21.66
C ASP A 13 43.33 14.34 20.50
N ILE A 14 43.91 15.03 19.51
CA ILE A 14 43.21 15.46 18.29
C ILE A 14 42.74 14.22 17.50
N ARG A 15 43.58 13.18 17.39
CA ARG A 15 43.21 11.93 16.71
C ARG A 15 42.11 11.16 17.44
N GLN A 16 42.16 11.06 18.77
CA GLN A 16 41.10 10.43 19.56
C GLN A 16 39.76 11.17 19.43
N GLY A 17 39.77 12.51 19.50
CA GLY A 17 38.57 13.33 19.28
C GLY A 17 37.94 13.11 17.90
N LEU A 18 38.77 12.94 16.87
CA LEU A 18 38.33 12.69 15.50
C LEU A 18 37.65 11.33 15.33
N VAL A 19 38.14 10.29 16.01
CA VAL A 19 37.48 8.96 16.04
C VAL A 19 36.10 9.04 16.70
N VAL A 20 35.98 9.76 17.82
CA VAL A 20 34.70 9.96 18.52
C VAL A 20 33.71 10.75 17.65
N LEU A 21 34.18 11.79 16.96
CA LEU A 21 33.36 12.59 16.04
C LEU A 21 32.84 11.74 14.87
N LYS A 22 33.69 10.92 14.24
CA LYS A 22 33.27 10.00 13.16
C LYS A 22 32.26 8.96 13.64
N LYS A 23 32.43 8.42 14.85
CA LYS A 23 31.47 7.47 15.45
C LYS A 23 30.10 8.13 15.66
N ARG A 24 30.06 9.34 16.20
CA ARG A 24 28.82 10.12 16.39
C ARG A 24 28.17 10.48 15.05
N GLN A 25 28.96 10.89 14.06
CA GLN A 25 28.47 11.16 12.71
C GLN A 25 27.80 9.93 12.09
N ARG A 26 28.41 8.73 12.21
CA ARG A 26 27.82 7.48 11.70
C ARG A 26 26.51 7.15 12.41
N SER A 27 26.44 7.31 13.73
CA SER A 27 25.21 7.12 14.50
C SER A 27 24.10 8.07 14.03
N LEU A 28 24.40 9.36 13.87
CA LEU A 28 23.43 10.37 13.40
C LEU A 28 22.93 10.08 11.97
N LYS A 29 23.80 9.61 11.07
CA LYS A 29 23.39 9.17 9.72
C LYS A 29 22.41 8.00 9.78
N LEU A 30 22.62 7.04 10.67
CA LEU A 30 21.68 5.93 10.89
C LEU A 30 20.34 6.44 11.41
N TRP A 31 20.34 7.34 12.41
CA TRP A 31 19.11 7.95 12.94
C TRP A 31 18.35 8.78 11.90
N THR A 32 19.08 9.49 11.02
CA THR A 32 18.48 10.20 9.88
C THR A 32 17.81 9.22 8.93
N GLY A 33 18.48 8.11 8.60
CA GLY A 33 17.91 7.05 7.76
C GLY A 33 16.64 6.44 8.36
N VAL A 34 16.66 6.12 9.66
CA VAL A 34 15.49 5.60 10.40
C VAL A 34 14.34 6.61 10.36
N GLY A 35 14.60 7.89 10.67
CA GLY A 35 13.58 8.93 10.64
C GLY A 35 12.95 9.10 9.26
N THR A 36 13.75 9.09 8.20
CA THR A 36 13.25 9.17 6.81
C THR A 36 12.42 7.94 6.43
N SER A 37 12.82 6.74 6.87
CA SER A 37 12.00 5.53 6.66
C SER A 37 10.64 5.64 7.36
N PHE A 38 10.59 6.18 8.58
CA PHE A 38 9.32 6.43 9.27
C PHE A 38 8.45 7.44 8.53
N VAL A 39 9.03 8.52 7.99
CA VAL A 39 8.31 9.49 7.15
C VAL A 39 7.68 8.80 5.93
N LEU A 40 8.45 7.98 5.20
CA LEU A 40 7.94 7.24 4.05
C LEU A 40 6.84 6.24 4.42
N ALA A 41 7.02 5.49 5.52
CA ALA A 41 6.00 4.56 6.02
C ALA A 41 4.70 5.30 6.42
N THR A 42 4.83 6.48 7.03
CA THR A 42 3.68 7.30 7.43
C THR A 42 2.94 7.87 6.22
N LEU A 43 3.67 8.30 5.19
CA LEU A 43 3.08 8.74 3.92
C LEU A 43 2.33 7.62 3.21
N ALA A 44 2.90 6.41 3.17
CA ALA A 44 2.20 5.24 2.64
C ALA A 44 0.95 4.90 3.47
N GLY A 45 1.04 5.02 4.80
CA GLY A 45 -0.10 4.86 5.70
C GLY A 45 -1.22 5.88 5.43
N LEU A 46 -0.88 7.15 5.24
CA LEU A 46 -1.86 8.21 4.91
C LEU A 46 -2.58 7.96 3.58
N TYR A 47 -1.89 7.38 2.61
CA TYR A 47 -2.51 7.02 1.32
C TYR A 47 -3.49 5.85 1.48
N LEU A 48 -3.11 4.82 2.25
CA LEU A 48 -3.89 3.59 2.39
C LEU A 48 -4.96 3.62 3.50
N GLN A 49 -4.88 4.58 4.44
CA GLN A 49 -5.73 4.60 5.64
C GLN A 49 -7.22 4.61 5.31
N HIS A 50 -7.60 5.36 4.26
CA HIS A 50 -9.00 5.56 3.90
C HIS A 50 -9.62 4.24 3.49
N ASP A 51 -8.98 3.57 2.53
CA ASP A 51 -9.41 2.27 2.03
C ASP A 51 -9.38 1.21 3.12
N LEU A 52 -8.37 1.19 3.99
CA LEU A 52 -8.29 0.22 5.09
C LEU A 52 -9.39 0.39 6.14
N ILE A 53 -9.69 1.64 6.52
CA ILE A 53 -10.72 1.93 7.53
C ILE A 53 -12.11 1.66 6.95
N TYR A 54 -12.38 2.09 5.73
CA TYR A 54 -13.64 1.79 5.06
C TYR A 54 -13.83 0.29 4.87
N SER A 55 -12.77 -0.40 4.44
CA SER A 55 -12.77 -1.85 4.26
C SER A 55 -13.02 -2.61 5.55
N PHE A 56 -12.49 -2.14 6.68
CA PHE A 56 -12.77 -2.73 7.99
C PHE A 56 -14.26 -2.73 8.34
N PHE A 57 -15.02 -1.74 7.87
CA PHE A 57 -16.47 -1.68 8.02
C PHE A 57 -17.24 -2.36 6.86
N GLY A 58 -16.55 -3.00 5.92
CA GLY A 58 -17.14 -3.57 4.71
C GLY A 58 -17.59 -2.54 3.69
N LEU A 59 -17.16 -1.28 3.85
CA LEU A 59 -17.53 -0.16 3.00
C LEU A 59 -16.51 0.00 1.87
N SER A 60 -17.00 0.37 0.69
CA SER A 60 -16.17 0.78 -0.44
C SER A 60 -16.92 1.85 -1.22
N ASN A 61 -16.22 2.89 -1.67
CA ASN A 61 -16.81 3.94 -2.49
C ASN A 61 -17.16 3.47 -3.91
N GLU A 62 -16.57 2.35 -4.34
CA GLU A 62 -16.80 1.74 -5.64
C GLU A 62 -17.11 0.25 -5.47
N VAL A 63 -17.87 -0.31 -6.41
CA VAL A 63 -18.06 -1.76 -6.49
C VAL A 63 -16.76 -2.39 -6.99
N GLN A 64 -16.05 -3.11 -6.12
CA GLN A 64 -14.76 -3.73 -6.44
C GLN A 64 -14.85 -5.26 -6.58
N GLN A 65 -15.94 -5.87 -6.13
CA GLN A 65 -16.17 -7.31 -6.19
C GLN A 65 -17.63 -7.62 -6.52
N LEU A 66 -17.84 -8.76 -7.18
CA LEU A 66 -19.19 -9.27 -7.47
C LEU A 66 -19.71 -10.00 -6.23
N HIS A 67 -20.77 -9.47 -5.62
CA HIS A 67 -21.50 -10.15 -4.55
C HIS A 67 -22.64 -10.96 -5.13
N ILE A 68 -22.67 -12.26 -4.83
CA ILE A 68 -23.76 -13.16 -5.20
C ILE A 68 -24.72 -13.30 -4.01
N PRO A 69 -26.00 -12.88 -4.12
CA PRO A 69 -26.96 -13.00 -3.03
C PRO A 69 -27.22 -14.46 -2.63
N VAL A 70 -27.41 -14.69 -1.33
CA VAL A 70 -27.64 -16.02 -0.72
C VAL A 70 -28.80 -16.78 -1.38
N SER A 71 -29.81 -16.05 -1.87
CA SER A 71 -31.00 -16.61 -2.54
C SER A 71 -30.71 -17.35 -3.85
N VAL A 72 -29.56 -17.11 -4.49
CA VAL A 72 -29.13 -17.79 -5.74
C VAL A 72 -27.77 -18.46 -5.56
N GLN A 73 -27.21 -18.39 -4.35
CA GLN A 73 -25.86 -18.85 -4.05
C GLN A 73 -25.72 -20.36 -4.28
N ASP A 74 -26.73 -21.17 -3.92
CA ASP A 74 -26.73 -22.63 -4.12
C ASP A 74 -26.64 -23.06 -5.60
N ASN A 75 -27.17 -22.25 -6.52
CA ASN A 75 -27.14 -22.51 -7.97
C ASN A 75 -25.89 -21.92 -8.65
N LEU A 76 -25.24 -20.95 -8.01
CA LEU A 76 -24.06 -20.24 -8.50
C LEU A 76 -22.78 -20.60 -7.70
N LEU A 77 -22.83 -21.68 -6.90
CA LEU A 77 -21.75 -22.15 -6.00
C LEU A 77 -20.41 -22.40 -6.70
N MET A 78 -20.40 -22.60 -8.03
CA MET A 78 -19.17 -22.74 -8.78
C MET A 78 -18.38 -21.43 -8.92
N TRP A 79 -18.97 -20.26 -8.61
CA TRP A 79 -18.42 -18.96 -9.02
C TRP A 79 -18.13 -17.98 -7.88
N GLY A 80 -18.59 -18.23 -6.65
CA GLY A 80 -18.60 -17.21 -5.59
C GLY A 80 -17.99 -17.65 -4.27
N ASN A 81 -16.67 -17.61 -4.15
CA ASN A 81 -16.06 -17.36 -2.84
C ASN A 81 -16.02 -15.84 -2.69
N ASP A 82 -16.94 -15.26 -1.91
CA ASP A 82 -16.93 -13.86 -1.46
C ASP A 82 -15.56 -13.59 -0.81
N PRO A 83 -14.61 -12.92 -1.49
CA PRO A 83 -13.33 -12.64 -0.88
C PRO A 83 -13.50 -11.37 -0.07
N ASP A 84 -13.81 -11.49 1.22
CA ASP A 84 -13.89 -10.38 2.17
C ASP A 84 -12.91 -9.25 1.81
N TYR A 85 -13.47 -8.09 1.44
CA TYR A 85 -12.73 -6.95 0.90
C TYR A 85 -11.51 -6.57 1.77
N PHE A 86 -11.70 -6.61 3.09
CA PHE A 86 -10.64 -6.38 4.08
C PHE A 86 -9.50 -7.39 3.97
N TRP A 87 -9.81 -8.68 3.85
CA TRP A 87 -8.79 -9.72 3.71
C TRP A 87 -8.06 -9.63 2.37
N SER A 88 -8.74 -9.22 1.30
CA SER A 88 -8.10 -9.00 0.00
C SER A 88 -7.11 -7.83 0.05
N LEU A 89 -7.52 -6.69 0.61
CA LEU A 89 -6.63 -5.54 0.82
C LEU A 89 -5.48 -5.86 1.77
N LEU A 90 -5.76 -6.57 2.87
CA LEU A 90 -4.76 -6.97 3.85
C LEU A 90 -3.76 -7.97 3.25
N SER A 91 -4.23 -8.88 2.40
CA SER A 91 -3.37 -9.80 1.65
C SER A 91 -2.47 -9.03 0.68
N TRP A 92 -3.03 -8.09 -0.09
CA TRP A 92 -2.24 -7.23 -0.98
C TRP A 92 -1.17 -6.44 -0.22
N PHE A 93 -1.54 -5.84 0.92
CA PHE A 93 -0.62 -5.10 1.78
C PHE A 93 0.43 -5.99 2.44
N GLY A 94 0.02 -7.18 2.92
CA GLY A 94 0.90 -8.19 3.47
C GLY A 94 1.94 -8.67 2.44
N TRP A 95 1.51 -8.89 1.20
CA TRP A 95 2.41 -9.21 0.08
C TRP A 95 3.40 -8.09 -0.20
N LEU A 96 2.99 -6.82 -0.09
CA LEU A 96 3.89 -5.67 -0.26
C LEU A 96 4.98 -5.67 0.81
N ILE A 97 4.62 -5.90 2.09
CA ILE A 97 5.59 -6.04 3.19
C ILE A 97 6.55 -7.19 2.88
N VAL A 98 6.04 -8.39 2.58
CA VAL A 98 6.86 -9.56 2.29
C VAL A 98 7.82 -9.28 1.13
N LYS A 99 7.38 -8.61 0.07
CA LYS A 99 8.24 -8.23 -1.06
C LYS A 99 9.37 -7.29 -0.65
N ILE A 100 9.07 -6.22 0.09
CA ILE A 100 10.09 -5.26 0.54
C ILE A 100 11.14 -5.97 1.40
N PHE A 101 10.71 -6.73 2.40
CA PHE A 101 11.63 -7.42 3.30
C PHE A 101 12.41 -8.52 2.56
N SER A 102 11.72 -9.38 1.82
CA SER A 102 12.37 -10.48 1.07
C SER A 102 13.35 -9.95 0.03
N ALA A 103 12.96 -8.99 -0.82
CA ALA A 103 13.85 -8.42 -1.82
C ALA A 103 15.06 -7.72 -1.19
N PHE A 104 14.86 -6.98 -0.10
CA PHE A 104 15.94 -6.28 0.59
C PHE A 104 16.96 -7.25 1.21
N PHE A 105 16.51 -8.21 2.01
CA PHE A 105 17.39 -9.17 2.70
C PHE A 105 18.00 -10.20 1.74
N CYS A 106 17.21 -10.76 0.82
CA CYS A 106 17.72 -11.74 -0.15
C CYS A 106 18.72 -11.11 -1.13
N ALA A 107 18.58 -9.82 -1.50
CA ALA A 107 19.59 -9.15 -2.32
C ALA A 107 20.95 -9.08 -1.60
N PHE A 108 20.99 -8.87 -0.28
CA PHE A 108 22.24 -8.94 0.49
C PHE A 108 22.86 -10.34 0.50
N ILE A 109 22.02 -11.38 0.62
CA ILE A 109 22.47 -12.78 0.57
C ILE A 109 23.04 -13.11 -0.81
N VAL A 110 22.33 -12.74 -1.88
CA VAL A 110 22.76 -12.96 -3.28
C VAL A 110 24.09 -12.27 -3.56
N VAL A 111 24.27 -11.01 -3.19
CA VAL A 111 25.55 -10.31 -3.36
C VAL A 111 26.65 -10.95 -2.51
N SER A 112 26.34 -11.43 -1.31
CA SER A 112 27.31 -12.11 -0.45
C SER A 112 27.72 -13.48 -0.99
N ALA A 113 26.79 -14.21 -1.59
CA ALA A 113 27.06 -15.48 -2.28
C ALA A 113 27.86 -15.26 -3.57
N LEU A 114 27.51 -14.24 -4.37
CA LEU A 114 28.23 -13.90 -5.60
C LEU A 114 29.70 -13.58 -5.35
N LYS A 115 30.04 -12.97 -4.21
CA LYS A 115 31.44 -12.73 -3.82
C LYS A 115 32.27 -14.00 -3.63
N LYS A 116 31.66 -15.19 -3.45
CA LYS A 116 32.39 -16.46 -3.36
C LYS A 116 32.94 -16.92 -4.71
N PHE A 117 32.40 -16.41 -5.83
CA PHE A 117 32.88 -16.73 -7.16
C PHE A 117 34.03 -15.81 -7.57
N ARG A 118 35.12 -16.39 -8.08
CA ARG A 118 36.38 -15.68 -8.43
C ARG A 118 36.15 -14.46 -9.33
N TYR A 119 35.23 -14.58 -10.30
CA TYR A 119 34.90 -13.49 -11.23
C TYR A 119 34.29 -12.26 -10.53
N PHE A 120 33.29 -12.48 -9.67
CA PHE A 120 32.60 -11.41 -8.95
C PHE A 120 33.42 -10.91 -7.75
N ALA A 121 34.26 -11.74 -7.14
CA ALA A 121 35.19 -11.32 -6.09
C ALA A 121 36.17 -10.24 -6.59
N ILE A 122 36.66 -10.37 -7.83
CA ILE A 122 37.59 -9.40 -8.45
C ILE A 122 36.84 -8.13 -8.87
N ARG A 123 35.64 -8.24 -9.47
CA ARG A 123 34.85 -7.06 -9.88
C ARG A 123 34.21 -6.29 -8.72
N PHE A 124 33.82 -6.96 -7.64
CA PHE A 124 33.27 -6.32 -6.43
C PHE A 124 34.35 -5.74 -5.50
N GLN A 125 35.42 -5.14 -6.05
CA GLN A 125 36.35 -4.33 -5.28
C GLN A 125 35.73 -2.97 -4.93
N SER A 126 35.06 -2.34 -5.91
CA SER A 126 34.41 -1.03 -5.73
C SER A 126 33.07 -1.13 -4.98
N PHE A 127 32.84 -0.19 -4.07
CA PHE A 127 31.56 -0.02 -3.36
C PHE A 127 30.39 0.20 -4.34
N VAL A 128 30.63 0.95 -5.42
CA VAL A 128 29.62 1.25 -6.44
C VAL A 128 29.15 -0.02 -7.15
N LEU A 129 30.07 -0.90 -7.55
CA LEU A 129 29.69 -2.16 -8.21
C LEU A 129 28.89 -3.07 -7.26
N LYS A 130 29.25 -3.13 -5.98
CA LYS A 130 28.47 -3.89 -4.97
C LYS A 130 27.04 -3.37 -4.87
N PHE A 131 26.86 -2.06 -4.91
CA PHE A 131 25.54 -1.44 -4.88
C PHE A 131 24.73 -1.73 -6.15
N VAL A 132 25.34 -1.63 -7.33
CA VAL A 132 24.67 -1.98 -8.60
C VAL A 132 24.27 -3.45 -8.63
N GLY A 133 25.15 -4.36 -8.20
CA GLY A 133 24.82 -5.79 -8.11
C GLY A 133 23.69 -6.08 -7.12
N TRP A 134 23.66 -5.34 -6.00
CA TRP A 134 22.55 -5.41 -5.04
C TRP A 134 21.24 -4.91 -5.65
N LEU A 135 21.26 -3.81 -6.40
CA LEU A 135 20.08 -3.25 -7.06
C LEU A 135 19.52 -4.22 -8.13
N ILE A 136 20.39 -4.83 -8.93
CA ILE A 136 19.97 -5.85 -9.92
C ILE A 136 19.34 -7.06 -9.22
N ALA A 137 19.97 -7.57 -8.16
CA ALA A 137 19.42 -8.68 -7.38
C ALA A 137 18.06 -8.32 -6.76
N PHE A 138 17.93 -7.10 -6.23
CA PHE A 138 16.68 -6.58 -5.68
C PHE A 138 15.57 -6.57 -6.74
N ILE A 139 15.84 -6.04 -7.93
CA ILE A 139 14.87 -5.99 -9.04
C ILE A 139 14.46 -7.40 -9.47
N LEU A 140 15.41 -8.33 -9.61
CA LEU A 140 15.12 -9.71 -10.02
C LEU A 140 14.26 -10.45 -8.98
N ILE A 141 14.60 -10.33 -7.70
CA ILE A 141 13.82 -10.94 -6.62
C ILE A 141 12.43 -10.31 -6.56
N TRP A 142 12.33 -8.98 -6.63
CA TRP A 142 11.05 -8.28 -6.66
C TRP A 142 10.17 -8.72 -7.84
N SER A 143 10.77 -8.85 -9.04
CA SER A 143 10.07 -9.33 -10.23
C SER A 143 9.61 -10.78 -10.07
N GLY A 144 10.44 -11.66 -9.52
CA GLY A 144 10.08 -13.06 -9.26
C GLY A 144 8.95 -13.22 -8.24
N LEU A 145 9.00 -12.47 -7.14
CA LEU A 145 7.90 -12.42 -6.16
C LEU A 145 6.64 -11.78 -6.76
N SER A 146 6.78 -10.84 -7.69
CA SER A 146 5.63 -10.24 -8.37
C SER A 146 4.96 -11.21 -9.33
N TYR A 147 5.75 -12.03 -10.03
CA TYR A 147 5.24 -13.15 -10.81
C TYR A 147 4.51 -14.15 -9.93
N TRP A 148 5.12 -14.58 -8.82
CA TRP A 148 4.48 -15.50 -7.87
C TRP A 148 3.18 -14.93 -7.29
N GLN A 149 3.17 -13.65 -6.91
CA GLN A 149 1.95 -13.01 -6.41
C GLN A 149 0.84 -13.01 -7.47
N HIS A 150 1.19 -12.75 -8.74
CA HIS A 150 0.23 -12.79 -9.84
C HIS A 150 -0.34 -14.19 -10.02
N ASP A 151 0.52 -15.20 -10.09
CA ASP A 151 0.14 -16.61 -10.24
C ASP A 151 -0.81 -17.09 -9.13
N LEU A 152 -0.55 -16.70 -7.87
CA LEU A 152 -1.42 -17.03 -6.74
C LEU A 152 -2.76 -16.28 -6.70
N GLN A 153 -2.86 -15.10 -7.33
CA GLN A 153 -4.08 -14.28 -7.33
C GLN A 153 -4.89 -14.39 -8.63
N ASP A 154 -4.35 -15.04 -9.66
CA ASP A 154 -4.91 -15.07 -11.00
C ASP A 154 -6.20 -15.89 -11.06
N GLU A 155 -6.26 -17.07 -10.44
CA GLU A 155 -7.42 -17.95 -10.58
C GLU A 155 -8.75 -17.28 -10.17
N GLN A 156 -8.76 -16.53 -9.07
CA GLN A 156 -9.98 -15.91 -8.55
C GLN A 156 -10.34 -14.59 -9.24
N LYS A 157 -9.32 -13.80 -9.64
CA LYS A 157 -9.53 -12.55 -10.38
C LYS A 157 -9.91 -12.80 -11.83
N GLN A 158 -9.26 -13.74 -12.51
CA GLN A 158 -9.59 -14.11 -13.88
C GLN A 158 -10.99 -14.72 -14.00
N MET A 159 -11.44 -15.53 -13.03
CA MET A 159 -12.81 -16.01 -13.02
C MET A 159 -13.81 -14.85 -12.91
N THR A 160 -13.61 -13.92 -11.99
CA THR A 160 -14.51 -12.77 -11.81
C THR A 160 -14.49 -11.84 -13.04
N GLU A 161 -13.31 -11.56 -13.60
CA GLU A 161 -13.18 -10.73 -14.81
C GLU A 161 -13.82 -11.40 -16.02
N THR A 162 -13.64 -12.70 -16.22
CA THR A 162 -14.27 -13.45 -17.33
C THR A 162 -15.79 -13.51 -17.19
N LEU A 163 -16.32 -13.57 -15.96
CA LEU A 163 -17.76 -13.59 -15.71
C LEU A 163 -18.44 -12.26 -16.02
N VAL A 164 -17.74 -11.15 -15.74
CA VAL A 164 -18.25 -9.79 -15.88
C VAL A 164 -17.95 -9.20 -17.26
N TYR A 165 -16.96 -9.73 -17.98
CA TYR A 165 -16.52 -9.17 -19.25
C TYR A 165 -17.62 -9.24 -20.34
N TYR A 166 -17.81 -8.12 -21.04
CA TYR A 166 -18.62 -8.00 -22.24
C TYR A 166 -18.05 -6.90 -23.13
N ASP A 167 -18.20 -7.03 -24.45
CA ASP A 167 -17.63 -6.05 -25.41
C ASP A 167 -18.62 -4.93 -25.74
N GLN A 168 -19.88 -5.29 -26.07
CA GLN A 168 -20.86 -4.31 -26.55
C GLN A 168 -22.14 -4.26 -25.72
N ASN A 169 -22.53 -5.37 -25.09
CA ASN A 169 -23.78 -5.45 -24.36
C ASN A 169 -23.65 -6.34 -23.12
N ILE A 170 -24.13 -5.85 -21.99
CA ILE A 170 -24.11 -6.54 -20.70
C ILE A 170 -24.79 -7.92 -20.73
N HIS A 171 -25.77 -8.12 -21.60
CA HIS A 171 -26.45 -9.41 -21.81
C HIS A 171 -25.58 -10.47 -22.50
N GLN A 172 -24.42 -10.09 -23.05
CA GLN A 172 -23.42 -11.02 -23.59
C GLN A 172 -22.54 -11.61 -22.48
N SER A 173 -22.54 -11.03 -21.28
CA SER A 173 -21.75 -11.54 -20.16
C SER A 173 -22.24 -12.94 -19.75
N THR A 174 -21.30 -13.78 -19.35
CA THR A 174 -21.58 -15.18 -18.93
C THR A 174 -22.63 -15.22 -17.83
N ILE A 175 -22.57 -14.25 -16.90
CA ILE A 175 -23.52 -14.13 -15.81
C ILE A 175 -24.93 -13.72 -16.27
N ALA A 176 -25.07 -12.82 -17.24
CA ALA A 176 -26.38 -12.41 -17.75
C ALA A 176 -27.10 -13.57 -18.47
N GLN A 177 -26.34 -14.37 -19.23
CA GLN A 177 -26.87 -15.56 -19.90
C GLN A 177 -27.38 -16.59 -18.87
N SER A 178 -26.58 -16.87 -17.84
CA SER A 178 -26.98 -17.81 -16.77
C SER A 178 -28.18 -17.33 -15.95
N LEU A 179 -28.34 -16.02 -15.74
CA LEU A 179 -29.49 -15.47 -15.02
C LEU A 179 -30.80 -15.56 -15.80
N THR A 180 -30.71 -15.44 -17.13
CA THR A 180 -31.85 -15.57 -18.05
C THR A 180 -32.32 -17.02 -18.13
N GLU A 181 -31.40 -17.98 -18.15
CA GLU A 181 -31.71 -19.42 -18.20
C GLU A 181 -32.38 -19.93 -16.91
N GLN A 182 -32.06 -19.34 -15.76
CA GLN A 182 -32.56 -19.80 -14.45
C GLN A 182 -33.88 -19.14 -14.01
N ASN A 183 -34.49 -18.28 -14.83
CA ASN A 183 -35.73 -17.56 -14.51
C ASN A 183 -35.68 -16.87 -13.13
N THR A 184 -34.57 -16.16 -12.88
CA THR A 184 -34.32 -15.51 -11.59
C THR A 184 -35.25 -14.31 -11.36
N ALA A 185 -35.51 -13.97 -10.09
CA ALA A 185 -36.36 -12.83 -9.77
C ALA A 185 -35.72 -11.52 -10.26
N GLN A 186 -36.52 -10.63 -10.86
CA GLN A 186 -36.09 -9.38 -11.47
C GLN A 186 -35.18 -8.50 -10.56
N PRO A 187 -35.42 -8.37 -9.23
CA PRO A 187 -34.52 -7.61 -8.36
C PRO A 187 -33.13 -8.25 -8.23
N ILE A 188 -33.03 -9.58 -8.28
CA ILE A 188 -31.75 -10.28 -8.17
C ILE A 188 -30.95 -10.15 -9.48
N GLU A 189 -31.63 -10.28 -10.62
CA GLU A 189 -31.04 -10.05 -11.93
C GLU A 189 -30.50 -8.60 -12.02
N ALA A 190 -31.30 -7.61 -11.64
CA ALA A 190 -30.88 -6.22 -11.61
C ALA A 190 -29.69 -5.98 -10.65
N TYR A 191 -29.64 -6.68 -9.52
CA TYR A 191 -28.54 -6.59 -8.55
C TYR A 191 -27.21 -7.10 -9.14
N LEU A 192 -27.25 -8.23 -9.83
CA LEU A 192 -26.05 -8.82 -10.44
C LEU A 192 -25.62 -8.05 -11.69
N LEU A 193 -26.56 -7.64 -12.55
CA LEU A 193 -26.25 -6.84 -13.75
C LEU A 193 -25.75 -5.43 -13.40
N ALA A 194 -26.27 -4.80 -12.34
CA ALA A 194 -25.73 -3.52 -11.88
C ALA A 194 -24.26 -3.66 -11.45
N GLN A 195 -23.94 -4.72 -10.69
CA GLN A 195 -22.56 -4.98 -10.27
C GLN A 195 -21.65 -5.29 -11.44
N THR A 196 -22.11 -6.07 -12.43
CA THR A 196 -21.28 -6.41 -13.60
C THR A 196 -20.96 -5.17 -14.44
N ALA A 197 -21.92 -4.27 -14.63
CA ALA A 197 -21.68 -2.99 -15.29
C ALA A 197 -20.65 -2.13 -14.53
N LEU A 198 -20.73 -2.11 -13.20
CA LEU A 198 -19.84 -1.30 -12.35
C LEU A 198 -18.43 -1.91 -12.20
N LEU A 199 -18.30 -3.23 -12.33
CA LEU A 199 -17.03 -3.96 -12.28
C LEU A 199 -16.32 -4.03 -13.63
N HIS A 200 -17.04 -3.76 -14.73
CA HIS A 200 -16.45 -3.67 -16.06
C HIS A 200 -15.35 -2.59 -16.09
N ARG A 201 -14.33 -2.77 -16.94
CA ARG A 201 -13.24 -1.79 -17.10
C ARG A 201 -13.22 -1.20 -18.52
N PRO A 202 -13.51 0.10 -18.70
CA PRO A 202 -13.92 1.08 -17.69
C PRO A 202 -15.35 0.82 -17.17
N ALA A 203 -15.67 1.34 -15.98
CA ALA A 203 -16.99 1.17 -15.36
C ALA A 203 -18.09 1.75 -16.25
N ASP A 204 -19.09 0.94 -16.60
CA ASP A 204 -20.21 1.35 -17.45
C ASP A 204 -21.38 1.87 -16.61
N LEU A 205 -21.29 3.14 -16.23
CA LEU A 205 -22.35 3.82 -15.49
C LEU A 205 -23.66 3.93 -16.28
N ALA A 206 -23.59 3.93 -17.62
CA ALA A 206 -24.77 4.06 -18.47
C ALA A 206 -25.61 2.77 -18.42
N SER A 207 -24.96 1.61 -18.48
CA SER A 207 -25.61 0.31 -18.33
C SER A 207 -26.01 0.02 -16.89
N ALA A 208 -25.24 0.47 -15.89
CA ALA A 208 -25.56 0.24 -14.47
C ALA A 208 -26.82 1.00 -14.00
N LYS A 209 -26.99 2.25 -14.42
CA LYS A 209 -28.05 3.16 -13.97
C LYS A 209 -29.49 2.60 -14.04
N PRO A 210 -29.96 2.00 -15.15
CA PRO A 210 -31.30 1.43 -15.21
C PRO A 210 -31.50 0.29 -14.20
N TYR A 211 -30.51 -0.58 -14.00
CA TYR A 211 -30.61 -1.69 -13.06
C TYR A 211 -30.60 -1.21 -11.60
N VAL A 212 -29.76 -0.23 -11.25
CA VAL A 212 -29.81 0.36 -9.89
C VAL A 212 -31.16 1.02 -9.64
N LYS A 213 -31.80 1.63 -10.64
CA LYS A 213 -33.15 2.18 -10.49
C LYS A 213 -34.20 1.10 -10.24
N VAL A 214 -34.11 -0.06 -10.90
CA VAL A 214 -34.98 -1.21 -10.64
C VAL A 214 -34.83 -1.69 -9.20
N LEU A 215 -33.62 -1.69 -8.64
CA LEU A 215 -33.39 -2.03 -7.23
C LEU A 215 -34.05 -1.03 -6.27
N ILE A 216 -33.93 0.27 -6.55
CA ILE A 216 -34.58 1.33 -5.78
C ILE A 216 -36.11 1.15 -5.79
N ASP A 217 -36.68 0.84 -6.97
CA ASP A 217 -38.12 0.63 -7.11
C ASP A 217 -38.58 -0.67 -6.44
N ALA A 218 -37.78 -1.74 -6.51
CA ALA A 218 -38.05 -3.02 -5.89
C ALA A 218 -38.03 -2.92 -4.35
N GLU A 219 -37.07 -2.18 -3.78
CA GLU A 219 -36.99 -1.98 -2.33
C GLU A 219 -38.25 -1.29 -1.76
N ASN A 220 -38.86 -0.38 -2.51
CA ASN A 220 -40.05 0.35 -2.08
C ASN A 220 -41.37 -0.42 -2.30
N LYS A 221 -41.38 -1.43 -3.20
CA LYS A 221 -42.62 -2.07 -3.68
C LYS A 221 -42.70 -3.56 -3.35
N ASP A 222 -41.56 -4.24 -3.20
CA ASP A 222 -41.50 -5.69 -3.02
C ASP A 222 -41.35 -6.05 -1.53
N ALA A 223 -42.35 -6.76 -1.00
CA ALA A 223 -42.34 -7.22 0.39
C ALA A 223 -41.30 -8.32 0.67
N ASN A 224 -40.75 -8.96 -0.38
CA ASN A 224 -39.73 -10.00 -0.24
C ASN A 224 -38.30 -9.46 -0.39
N PHE A 225 -38.11 -8.14 -0.54
CA PHE A 225 -36.80 -7.56 -0.79
C PHE A 225 -35.74 -7.96 0.25
N GLU A 226 -36.09 -7.98 1.53
CA GLU A 226 -35.20 -8.41 2.63
C GLU A 226 -34.81 -9.90 2.55
N ARG A 227 -35.64 -10.74 1.92
CA ARG A 227 -35.39 -12.18 1.81
C ARG A 227 -34.40 -12.53 0.70
N TYR A 228 -34.12 -11.61 -0.21
CA TYR A 228 -33.16 -11.85 -1.28
C TYR A 228 -31.71 -11.84 -0.80
N GLY A 229 -31.43 -11.24 0.37
CA GLY A 229 -30.11 -11.25 0.99
C GLY A 229 -29.13 -10.25 0.39
N PHE A 230 -29.62 -9.11 -0.12
CA PHE A 230 -28.75 -8.03 -0.60
C PHE A 230 -27.96 -7.40 0.56
N LYS A 231 -26.66 -7.17 0.37
CA LYS A 231 -25.83 -6.46 1.35
C LYS A 231 -26.10 -4.96 1.26
N SER A 232 -26.49 -4.34 2.37
CA SER A 232 -26.75 -2.89 2.44
C SER A 232 -25.54 -2.05 2.03
N GLU A 233 -24.34 -2.51 2.35
CA GLU A 233 -23.07 -1.86 2.00
C GLU A 233 -22.84 -1.82 0.48
N GLN A 234 -23.25 -2.87 -0.23
CA GLN A 234 -23.15 -2.95 -1.69
C GLN A 234 -24.26 -2.13 -2.37
N LEU A 235 -25.47 -2.12 -1.80
CA LEU A 235 -26.53 -1.22 -2.27
C LEU A 235 -26.13 0.25 -2.13
N TRP A 236 -25.45 0.60 -1.04
CA TRP A 236 -24.89 1.93 -0.85
C TRP A 236 -23.78 2.26 -1.86
N SER A 237 -22.79 1.38 -2.06
CA SER A 237 -21.70 1.63 -3.00
C SER A 237 -22.19 1.81 -4.44
N MET A 238 -23.16 0.98 -4.88
CA MET A 238 -23.79 1.12 -6.20
C MET A 238 -24.53 2.44 -6.37
N GLN A 239 -25.32 2.85 -5.37
CA GLN A 239 -26.04 4.13 -5.42
C GLN A 239 -25.07 5.32 -5.36
N GLN A 240 -24.02 5.24 -4.55
CA GLN A 240 -23.00 6.29 -4.45
C GLN A 240 -22.20 6.42 -5.75
N GLN A 241 -21.82 5.32 -6.39
CA GLN A 241 -21.04 5.34 -7.63
C GLN A 241 -21.87 5.84 -8.84
N VAL A 242 -23.18 5.54 -8.88
CA VAL A 242 -24.06 5.90 -10.01
C VAL A 242 -24.74 7.25 -9.82
N PHE A 243 -25.21 7.55 -8.60
CA PHE A 243 -26.04 8.72 -8.29
C PHE A 243 -25.39 9.72 -7.32
N GLN A 244 -24.25 9.36 -6.72
CA GLN A 244 -23.57 10.18 -5.68
C GLN A 244 -24.42 10.45 -4.43
N ASP A 245 -25.50 9.69 -4.25
CA ASP A 245 -26.44 9.85 -3.14
C ASP A 245 -27.03 8.48 -2.74
N ALA A 246 -27.33 8.34 -1.45
CA ALA A 246 -27.97 7.16 -0.87
C ALA A 246 -29.48 7.38 -0.79
N VAL A 247 -30.22 6.83 -1.75
CA VAL A 247 -31.65 7.09 -1.92
C VAL A 247 -32.49 6.12 -1.09
N THR A 248 -32.05 4.86 -0.94
CA THR A 248 -32.90 3.80 -0.35
C THR A 248 -32.73 3.60 1.16
N PRO A 249 -33.76 3.09 1.87
CA PRO A 249 -33.67 2.75 3.30
C PRO A 249 -32.50 1.82 3.67
N ALA A 250 -32.25 0.79 2.88
CA ALA A 250 -31.14 -0.15 3.06
C ALA A 250 -29.79 0.55 2.88
N ALA A 251 -29.62 1.39 1.85
CA ALA A 251 -28.40 2.18 1.70
C ALA A 251 -28.22 3.20 2.85
N LYS A 252 -29.31 3.79 3.35
CA LYS A 252 -29.29 4.72 4.48
C LYS A 252 -28.97 4.04 5.82
N SER A 253 -29.30 2.76 5.97
CA SER A 253 -28.98 1.98 7.17
C SER A 253 -27.47 1.87 7.44
N VAL A 254 -26.65 2.13 6.41
CA VAL A 254 -25.19 2.10 6.46
C VAL A 254 -24.59 3.45 6.87
N LEU A 255 -25.35 4.55 6.83
CA LEU A 255 -24.89 5.89 7.19
C LEU A 255 -24.25 5.98 8.59
N PRO A 256 -24.78 5.33 9.65
CA PRO A 256 -24.12 5.32 10.96
C PRO A 256 -22.77 4.57 10.97
N LYS A 257 -22.59 3.57 10.09
CA LYS A 257 -21.29 2.88 9.91
C LYS A 257 -20.32 3.79 9.16
N ILE A 258 -20.79 4.50 8.14
CA ILE A 258 -20.01 5.48 7.37
C ILE A 258 -19.55 6.61 8.28
N GLU A 259 -20.44 7.16 9.11
CA GLU A 259 -20.08 8.24 10.06
C GLU A 259 -19.00 7.77 11.05
N LYS A 260 -19.12 6.53 11.57
CA LYS A 260 -18.07 5.94 12.42
C LYS A 260 -16.77 5.73 11.66
N ALA A 261 -16.83 5.27 10.41
CA ALA A 261 -15.66 5.10 9.56
C ALA A 261 -14.98 6.45 9.29
N ASP A 262 -15.74 7.50 8.99
CA ASP A 262 -15.27 8.87 8.78
C ASP A 262 -14.64 9.46 10.04
N GLN A 263 -15.28 9.30 11.20
CA GLN A 263 -14.74 9.74 12.48
C GLN A 263 -13.40 9.05 12.79
N LEU A 264 -13.34 7.73 12.61
CA LEU A 264 -12.09 6.98 12.79
C LEU A 264 -11.03 7.37 11.76
N ASN A 265 -11.42 7.56 10.50
CA ASN A 265 -10.52 8.02 9.44
C ASN A 265 -9.93 9.38 9.77
N GLY A 266 -10.73 10.34 10.21
CA GLY A 266 -10.27 11.67 10.64
C GLY A 266 -9.32 11.62 11.84
N VAL A 267 -9.62 10.77 12.84
CA VAL A 267 -8.75 10.58 14.01
C VAL A 267 -7.41 9.95 13.60
N VAL A 268 -7.44 8.86 12.83
CA VAL A 268 -6.23 8.17 12.36
C VAL A 268 -5.40 9.08 11.47
N GLN A 269 -6.03 9.82 10.55
CA GLN A 269 -5.37 10.81 9.71
C GLN A 269 -4.67 11.88 10.55
N THR A 270 -5.35 12.40 11.58
CA THR A 270 -4.76 13.40 12.48
C THR A 270 -3.54 12.84 13.20
N ILE A 271 -3.64 11.62 13.74
CA ILE A 271 -2.52 10.93 14.41
C ILE A 271 -1.35 10.74 13.44
N LEU A 272 -1.61 10.28 12.22
CA LEU A 272 -0.59 10.07 11.21
C LEU A 272 0.07 11.39 10.76
N ILE A 273 -0.68 12.48 10.60
CA ILE A 273 -0.12 13.80 10.28
C ILE A 273 0.77 14.30 11.43
N VAL A 274 0.33 14.19 12.68
CA VAL A 274 1.13 14.57 13.84
C VAL A 274 2.42 13.75 13.89
N PHE A 275 2.32 12.43 13.68
CA PHE A 275 3.49 11.54 13.65
C PHE A 275 4.44 11.84 12.49
N LEU A 276 3.90 12.18 11.31
CA LEU A 276 4.66 12.62 10.14
C LEU A 276 5.46 13.88 10.46
N LEU A 277 4.83 14.90 11.05
CA LEU A 277 5.48 16.15 11.42
C LEU A 277 6.61 15.92 12.44
N ILE A 278 6.34 15.13 13.49
CA ILE A 278 7.35 14.79 14.51
C ILE A 278 8.54 14.07 13.87
N SER A 279 8.27 13.07 13.03
CA SER A 279 9.30 12.27 12.36
C SER A 279 10.11 13.10 11.35
N ALA A 280 9.46 14.01 10.62
CA ALA A 280 10.10 14.91 9.68
C ALA A 280 11.02 15.91 10.39
N VAL A 281 10.55 16.53 11.48
CA VAL A 281 11.36 17.44 12.30
C VAL A 281 12.55 16.70 12.90
N PHE A 282 12.33 15.51 13.46
CA PHE A 282 13.41 14.68 14.01
C PHE A 282 14.46 14.34 12.94
N SER A 283 14.02 13.89 11.76
CA SER A 283 14.93 13.58 10.64
C SER A 283 15.71 14.81 10.20
N LEU A 284 15.05 15.97 10.09
CA LEU A 284 15.68 17.24 9.73
C LEU A 284 16.76 17.66 10.74
N VAL A 285 16.46 17.61 12.03
CA VAL A 285 17.42 17.95 13.10
C VAL A 285 18.63 17.01 13.04
N MET A 286 18.41 15.71 12.91
CA MET A 286 19.49 14.72 12.81
C MET A 286 20.34 14.92 11.55
N PHE A 287 19.71 15.26 10.43
CA PHE A 287 20.39 15.57 9.18
C PHE A 287 21.29 16.81 9.31
N VAL A 288 20.77 17.91 9.90
CA VAL A 288 21.53 19.13 10.13
C VAL A 288 22.70 18.88 11.09
N LEU A 289 22.48 18.15 12.18
CA LEU A 289 23.55 17.78 13.12
C LEU A 289 24.64 16.94 12.43
N SER A 290 24.24 15.95 11.64
CA SER A 290 25.14 15.09 10.88
C SER A 290 25.99 15.90 9.90
N ARG A 291 25.39 16.86 9.19
CA ARG A 291 26.07 17.76 8.26
C ARG A 291 27.05 18.69 8.97
N ASN A 292 26.66 19.26 10.11
CA ASN A 292 27.54 20.13 10.90
C ASN A 292 28.77 19.38 11.42
N ILE A 293 28.58 18.16 11.94
CA ILE A 293 29.70 17.32 12.39
C ILE A 293 30.57 16.88 11.21
N GLN A 294 29.98 16.56 10.05
CA GLN A 294 30.73 16.22 8.84
C GLN A 294 31.65 17.38 8.41
N ASN A 295 31.11 18.59 8.34
CA ASN A 295 31.88 19.79 7.96
C ASN A 295 33.02 20.06 8.95
N ARG A 296 32.79 19.88 10.26
CA ARG A 296 33.83 20.02 11.29
C ARG A 296 34.92 18.96 11.16
N THR A 297 34.55 17.69 10.98
CA THR A 297 35.51 16.59 10.79
C THR A 297 36.39 16.82 9.57
N GLN A 298 35.81 17.25 8.44
CA GLN A 298 36.56 17.54 7.21
C GLN A 298 37.58 18.68 7.39
N ARG A 299 37.20 19.76 8.08
CA ARG A 299 38.13 20.87 8.38
C ARG A 299 39.30 20.42 9.26
N ILE A 300 39.04 19.61 10.29
CA ILE A 300 40.08 19.11 11.19
C ILE A 300 41.01 18.14 10.45
N GLU A 301 40.48 17.25 9.60
CA GLU A 301 41.30 16.36 8.77
C GLU A 301 42.21 17.14 7.81
N GLN A 302 41.68 18.18 7.16
CA GLN A 302 42.46 19.05 6.28
C GLN A 302 43.59 19.73 7.04
N GLN A 303 43.32 20.33 8.22
CA GLN A 303 44.34 20.99 9.03
C GLN A 303 45.44 20.04 9.53
N ILE A 304 45.09 18.81 9.90
CA ILE A 304 46.08 17.78 10.28
C ILE A 304 46.93 17.39 9.06
N SER A 305 46.32 17.21 7.89
CA SER A 305 47.04 16.83 6.67
C SER A 305 48.03 17.92 6.21
N VAL A 306 47.63 19.19 6.27
CA VAL A 306 48.49 20.33 5.90
C VAL A 306 49.67 20.46 6.86
N LYS A 307 49.43 20.42 8.19
CA LYS A 307 50.51 20.47 9.19
C LYS A 307 51.47 19.28 9.11
N PHE A 308 51.03 18.14 8.59
CA PHE A 308 51.88 16.97 8.40
C PHE A 308 52.80 17.12 7.17
N PHE A 309 52.33 17.83 6.13
CA PHE A 309 53.14 18.14 4.94
C PHE A 309 54.13 19.28 5.18
N GLU A 310 53.82 20.23 6.05
CA GLU A 310 54.69 21.37 6.40
C GLU A 310 55.87 21.00 7.32
N LYS A 311 55.84 19.80 7.90
CA LYS A 311 56.87 19.28 8.82
C LYS A 311 57.86 18.31 8.17
N ARG A 312 57.75 18.10 6.85
CA ARG A 312 58.66 17.30 6.03
C ARG A 312 59.54 18.23 5.19
#